data_AF-A0A1T3BU51-F1
#
_entry.id   AF-A0A1T3BU51-F1
#
_cell.length_a   1.000
_cell.length_b   1.000
_cell.length_c   1.000
_cell.angle_alpha   90.00
_cell.angle_beta   90.00
_cell.angle_gamma   90.00
#
_symmetry.space_group_name_H-M   'P 1'
#
loop_
_entity.id
_entity.type
_entity.pdbx_description
1 polymer ?
#
loop_
_entity_poly.entity_id
_entity_poly.type
_entity_poly.pdbx_seq_one_letter_code
_entity_poly.pdbx_strand_id
1 'polypeptide(L)'
;MTVIKRTISSLFFLIVYLWFFGFSSSYAQLKGTIAKADFNPIPIAVADFLSHDSLGIKIAAVIAADLERSGLFFPLQKSSFPEISPNPDKQPNFSDWKKINAQGLITGKVYRETDGRLKVEFRLWDVVGKRQIKGQRFYTATERWRRVAHMIADEIYSKMTGEKGYFDTRIVFIDETGPHNARIKRLAMMDQDGANLIYLSEGNELVLTPRFSPKRQEITYMAYDKNKTPHVYLQQMEIGQRELLGTFDNMTIAPAFLLMGKRLS
;
A
#
# COMPACT_ATOMS: atom_id res chain seq x y z
N MET A 1 73.70 18.61 -37.68
CA MET A 1 73.53 18.24 -36.25
C MET A 1 72.36 19.06 -35.70
N THR A 2 71.57 18.50 -34.78
CA THR A 2 70.32 19.05 -34.16
C THR A 2 69.11 19.11 -35.12
N VAL A 3 67.88 18.64 -34.85
CA VAL A 3 67.14 18.34 -33.61
C VAL A 3 66.13 17.21 -33.91
N ILE A 4 66.25 16.05 -33.26
CA ILE A 4 65.15 15.06 -33.10
C ILE A 4 64.96 14.90 -31.60
N LYS A 5 63.82 15.36 -31.08
CA LYS A 5 63.18 14.97 -29.80
C LYS A 5 62.25 16.11 -29.37
N ARG A 6 60.95 16.05 -29.72
CA ARG A 6 59.84 16.71 -28.98
C ARG A 6 58.46 16.51 -29.65
N THR A 7 58.05 15.27 -29.93
CA THR A 7 56.65 15.04 -30.39
C THR A 7 55.97 13.80 -29.82
N ILE A 8 56.69 12.92 -29.10
CA ILE A 8 56.13 11.62 -28.68
C ILE A 8 55.50 11.69 -27.27
N SER A 9 55.85 12.67 -26.43
CA SER A 9 55.30 12.76 -25.06
C SER A 9 53.87 13.30 -24.98
N SER A 10 53.40 14.08 -25.96
CA SER A 10 52.04 14.66 -25.92
C SER A 10 50.97 13.71 -26.43
N LEU A 11 51.32 12.73 -27.28
CA LEU A 11 50.35 11.74 -27.79
C LEU A 11 50.01 10.66 -26.74
N PHE A 12 50.94 10.37 -25.82
CA PHE A 12 50.73 9.35 -24.78
C PHE A 12 49.79 9.86 -23.66
N PHE A 13 49.83 11.15 -23.34
CA PHE A 13 48.93 11.75 -22.34
C PHE A 13 47.48 11.88 -22.83
N LEU A 14 47.25 12.00 -24.14
CA LEU A 14 45.90 12.10 -24.71
C LEU A 14 45.15 10.75 -24.70
N ILE A 15 45.87 9.64 -24.86
CA ILE A 15 45.29 8.28 -24.84
C ILE A 15 44.94 7.83 -23.42
N VAL A 16 45.72 8.24 -22.41
CA VAL A 16 45.42 7.94 -20.99
C VAL A 16 44.20 8.73 -20.49
N TYR A 17 43.98 9.96 -20.99
CA TYR A 17 42.80 10.75 -20.62
C TYR A 17 41.50 10.18 -21.23
N LEU A 18 41.58 9.56 -22.41
CA LEU A 18 40.43 8.94 -23.08
C LEU A 18 39.97 7.62 -22.43
N TRP A 19 40.82 6.97 -21.65
CA TRP A 19 40.45 5.76 -20.90
C TRP A 19 39.77 6.06 -19.55
N PHE A 20 39.88 7.28 -19.02
CA PHE A 20 39.29 7.64 -17.73
C PHE A 20 37.83 8.14 -17.80
N PHE A 21 37.26 8.32 -19.00
CA PHE A 21 35.92 8.88 -19.18
C PHE A 21 34.81 7.87 -19.51
N GLY A 22 35.10 6.57 -19.42
CA GLY A 22 34.32 5.55 -20.15
C GLY A 22 33.46 4.57 -19.34
N PHE A 23 32.98 4.87 -18.13
CA PHE A 23 31.98 3.99 -17.48
C PHE A 23 30.96 4.78 -16.66
N SER A 24 30.06 5.49 -17.34
CA SER A 24 28.80 5.90 -16.73
C SER A 24 27.84 4.70 -16.76
N SER A 25 27.66 4.03 -15.62
CA SER A 25 26.60 3.04 -15.45
C SER A 25 25.25 3.73 -15.63
N SER A 26 24.65 3.59 -16.81
CA SER A 26 23.25 3.93 -17.02
C SER A 26 22.40 2.83 -16.39
N TYR A 27 21.89 3.10 -15.18
CA TYR A 27 20.80 2.30 -14.64
C TYR A 27 19.55 2.62 -15.45
N ALA A 28 19.29 1.81 -16.47
CA ALA A 28 17.99 1.77 -17.13
C ALA A 28 16.96 1.24 -16.13
N GLN A 29 16.44 2.15 -15.30
CA GLN A 29 15.30 1.86 -14.45
C GLN A 29 14.12 1.58 -15.38
N LEU A 30 13.62 0.35 -15.35
CA LEU A 30 12.45 -0.08 -16.09
C LEU A 30 11.24 0.74 -15.59
N LYS A 31 11.03 1.92 -16.16
CA LYS A 31 9.75 2.63 -16.07
C LYS A 31 8.79 1.83 -16.93
N GLY A 32 8.09 0.89 -16.31
CA GLY A 32 6.88 0.30 -16.87
C GLY A 32 5.96 1.45 -17.23
N THR A 33 5.98 1.85 -18.50
CA THR A 33 5.06 2.85 -19.01
C THR A 33 3.79 2.08 -19.28
N ILE A 34 2.89 2.06 -18.30
CA ILE A 34 1.55 1.52 -18.49
C ILE A 34 0.97 2.34 -19.64
N ALA A 35 0.76 1.68 -20.79
CA ALA A 35 0.13 2.29 -21.94
C ALA A 35 -1.20 2.88 -21.47
N LYS A 36 -1.37 4.20 -21.63
CA LYS A 36 -2.63 4.89 -21.33
C LYS A 36 -3.71 4.26 -22.22
N ALA A 37 -4.54 3.40 -21.64
CA ALA A 37 -5.89 3.25 -22.14
C ALA A 37 -6.54 4.65 -22.11
N ASP A 38 -7.39 4.97 -23.10
CA ASP A 38 -8.26 6.15 -23.08
C ASP A 38 -9.30 6.02 -21.95
N PHE A 39 -8.80 6.05 -20.71
CA PHE A 39 -9.58 5.91 -19.52
C PHE A 39 -9.80 7.30 -18.94
N ASN A 40 -11.05 7.77 -19.00
CA ASN A 40 -11.47 9.01 -18.35
C ASN A 40 -11.79 8.71 -16.89
N PRO A 41 -10.98 9.19 -15.93
CA PRO A 41 -11.21 8.93 -14.52
C PRO A 41 -12.49 9.60 -14.02
N ILE A 42 -13.20 8.92 -13.14
CA ILE A 42 -14.47 9.38 -12.59
C ILE A 42 -14.19 10.52 -11.59
N PRO A 43 -14.60 11.77 -11.86
CA PRO A 43 -14.41 12.87 -10.92
C PRO A 43 -15.23 12.64 -9.67
N ILE A 44 -14.57 12.62 -8.51
CA ILE A 44 -15.21 12.27 -7.24
C ILE A 44 -14.81 13.27 -6.16
N ALA A 45 -15.79 13.76 -5.40
CA ALA A 45 -15.55 14.63 -4.27
C ALA A 45 -15.47 13.80 -2.98
N VAL A 46 -14.31 13.76 -2.34
CA VAL A 46 -14.14 13.14 -1.01
C VAL A 46 -14.09 14.25 0.03
N ALA A 47 -15.25 14.59 0.58
CA ALA A 47 -15.36 15.67 1.56
C ALA A 47 -14.76 15.25 2.91
N ASP A 48 -14.39 16.24 3.73
CA ASP A 48 -13.91 15.96 5.07
C ASP A 48 -15.02 15.37 5.92
N PHE A 49 -14.69 14.32 6.69
CA PHE A 49 -15.67 13.73 7.58
C PHE A 49 -15.84 14.61 8.80
N LEU A 50 -17.08 14.85 9.20
CA LEU A 50 -17.39 15.55 10.45
C LEU A 50 -16.80 14.78 11.62
N SER A 51 -15.91 15.40 12.38
CA SER A 51 -15.28 14.82 13.57
C SER A 51 -15.01 15.92 14.59
N HIS A 52 -14.87 15.52 15.86
CA HIS A 52 -14.39 16.41 16.93
C HIS A 52 -12.87 16.64 16.85
N ASP A 53 -12.14 15.80 16.12
CA ASP A 53 -10.69 15.82 15.98
C ASP A 53 -10.24 15.69 14.51
N SER A 54 -8.93 15.60 14.29
CA SER A 54 -8.35 15.46 12.95
C SER A 54 -8.62 14.12 12.26
N LEU A 55 -9.25 13.14 12.92
CA LEU A 55 -9.45 11.81 12.32
C LEU A 55 -10.37 11.86 11.09
N GLY A 56 -11.37 12.73 11.09
CA GLY A 56 -12.27 12.87 9.94
C GLY A 56 -11.54 13.30 8.67
N ILE A 57 -10.64 14.27 8.79
CA ILE A 57 -9.79 14.75 7.69
C ILE A 57 -8.82 13.65 7.25
N LYS A 58 -8.22 12.93 8.20
CA LYS A 58 -7.26 11.85 7.91
C LYS A 58 -7.93 10.67 7.19
N ILE A 59 -9.13 10.27 7.60
CA ILE A 59 -9.92 9.22 6.94
C ILE A 59 -10.25 9.64 5.50
N ALA A 60 -10.77 10.85 5.31
CA ALA A 60 -11.06 11.38 3.98
C ALA A 60 -9.82 11.41 3.07
N ALA A 61 -8.66 11.80 3.61
CA ALA A 61 -7.40 11.82 2.87
C ALA A 61 -6.95 10.43 2.41
N VAL A 62 -7.08 9.39 3.26
CA VAL A 62 -6.76 8.01 2.89
C VAL A 62 -7.71 7.50 1.80
N ILE A 63 -9.02 7.75 1.95
CA ILE A 63 -10.02 7.36 0.95
C ILE A 63 -9.70 8.01 -0.40
N ALA A 64 -9.41 9.32 -0.43
CA ALA A 64 -9.04 10.02 -1.66
C ALA A 64 -7.78 9.41 -2.30
N ALA A 65 -6.72 9.18 -1.51
CA ALA A 65 -5.47 8.61 -2.00
C ALA A 65 -5.64 7.19 -2.57
N ASP A 66 -6.47 6.34 -1.95
CA ASP A 66 -6.77 5.01 -2.46
C ASP A 66 -7.50 5.06 -3.80
N LEU A 67 -8.56 5.86 -3.89
CA LEU A 67 -9.32 6.02 -5.12
C LEU A 67 -8.46 6.60 -6.24
N GLU A 68 -7.62 7.59 -5.96
CA GLU A 68 -6.65 8.14 -6.93
C GLU A 68 -5.65 7.08 -7.41
N ARG A 69 -5.07 6.31 -6.49
CA ARG A 69 -4.09 5.25 -6.82
C ARG A 69 -4.63 4.14 -7.71
N SER A 70 -5.95 3.93 -7.72
CA SER A 70 -6.56 2.98 -8.67
C SER A 70 -6.48 3.42 -10.13
N GLY A 71 -6.27 4.71 -10.38
CA GLY A 71 -6.36 5.32 -11.71
C GLY A 71 -7.79 5.43 -12.25
N LEU A 72 -8.78 4.86 -11.56
CA LEU A 72 -10.17 4.87 -12.01
C LEU A 72 -10.94 6.13 -11.60
N PHE A 73 -10.45 6.83 -10.57
CA PHE A 73 -11.08 8.01 -9.99
C PHE A 73 -10.17 9.22 -10.08
N PHE A 74 -10.79 10.39 -10.11
CA PHE A 74 -10.12 11.67 -10.02
C PHE A 74 -10.67 12.43 -8.81
N PRO A 75 -10.06 12.28 -7.62
CA PRO A 75 -10.46 13.05 -6.45
C PRO A 75 -10.29 14.55 -6.69
N LEU A 76 -11.39 15.28 -6.56
CA LEU A 76 -11.42 16.72 -6.78
C LEU A 76 -10.71 17.48 -5.66
N GLN A 77 -10.13 18.64 -5.99
CA GLN A 77 -9.46 19.49 -5.00
C GLN A 77 -10.47 20.10 -4.02
N LYS A 78 -10.18 20.00 -2.73
CA LYS A 78 -11.07 20.49 -1.65
C LYS A 78 -11.38 21.99 -1.73
N SER A 79 -10.49 22.79 -2.32
CA SER A 79 -10.69 24.23 -2.54
C SER A 79 -11.86 24.54 -3.48
N SER A 80 -12.27 23.58 -4.31
CA SER A 80 -13.45 23.71 -5.18
C SER A 80 -14.77 23.38 -4.47
N PHE A 81 -14.72 22.76 -3.28
CA PHE A 81 -15.93 22.20 -2.68
C PHE A 81 -16.87 23.31 -2.19
N PRO A 82 -18.18 23.21 -2.46
CA PRO A 82 -19.16 24.16 -1.92
C PRO A 82 -19.27 24.05 -0.39
N GLU A 83 -18.96 22.88 0.16
CA GLU A 83 -18.94 22.60 1.60
C GLU A 83 -17.79 21.64 1.92
N ILE A 84 -16.97 21.98 2.92
CA ILE A 84 -15.78 21.19 3.29
C ILE A 84 -16.19 19.90 4.01
N SER A 85 -17.12 20.00 4.97
CA SER A 85 -17.56 18.89 5.83
C SER A 85 -19.10 18.77 5.87
N PRO A 86 -19.74 18.40 4.76
CA PRO A 86 -21.19 18.26 4.67
C PRO A 86 -21.74 17.20 5.64
N ASN A 87 -22.89 17.50 6.24
CA ASN A 87 -23.57 16.56 7.13
C ASN A 87 -24.07 15.33 6.36
N PRO A 88 -23.58 14.10 6.65
CA PRO A 88 -23.97 12.90 5.91
C PRO A 88 -25.41 12.43 6.17
N ASP A 89 -26.07 12.95 7.21
CA ASP A 89 -27.49 12.63 7.49
C ASP A 89 -28.45 13.49 6.67
N LYS A 90 -27.94 14.53 6.01
CA LYS A 90 -28.72 15.42 5.14
C LYS A 90 -28.37 15.15 3.69
N GLN A 91 -29.38 15.23 2.82
CA GLN A 91 -29.14 15.17 1.39
C GLN A 91 -28.36 16.43 0.95
N PRO A 92 -27.24 16.28 0.23
CA PRO A 92 -26.45 17.40 -0.25
C PRO A 92 -27.17 18.13 -1.39
N ASN A 93 -26.86 19.42 -1.58
CA ASN A 93 -27.30 20.16 -2.77
C ASN A 93 -26.51 19.70 -3.99
N PHE A 94 -27.01 18.69 -4.71
CA PHE A 94 -26.35 18.12 -5.89
C PHE A 94 -26.00 19.14 -6.96
N SER A 95 -26.76 20.23 -7.09
CA SER A 95 -26.49 21.27 -8.08
C SER A 95 -25.15 21.97 -7.87
N ASP A 96 -24.73 22.15 -6.62
CA ASP A 96 -23.47 22.83 -6.30
C ASP A 96 -22.27 21.92 -6.56
N TRP A 97 -22.39 20.63 -6.23
CA TRP A 97 -21.37 19.63 -6.54
C TRP A 97 -21.26 19.34 -8.04
N LYS A 98 -22.36 19.44 -8.79
CA LYS A 98 -22.34 19.28 -10.24
C LYS A 98 -21.56 20.41 -10.93
N LYS A 99 -21.55 21.64 -10.39
CA LYS A 99 -20.80 22.78 -10.96
C LYS A 99 -19.29 22.55 -10.98
N ILE A 100 -18.78 21.73 -10.05
CA ILE A 100 -17.37 21.32 -9.99
C ILE A 100 -17.11 19.99 -10.68
N ASN A 101 -18.07 19.54 -11.51
CA ASN A 101 -18.03 18.30 -12.27
C ASN A 101 -17.94 17.02 -11.42
N ALA A 102 -18.31 17.07 -10.14
CA ALA A 102 -18.36 15.86 -9.31
C ALA A 102 -19.44 14.92 -9.84
N GLN A 103 -19.07 13.66 -10.08
CA GLN A 103 -20.02 12.59 -10.41
C GLN A 103 -20.41 11.80 -9.15
N GLY A 104 -19.44 11.55 -8.26
CA GLY A 104 -19.67 10.99 -6.94
C GLY A 104 -19.32 11.98 -5.83
N LEU A 105 -20.01 11.88 -4.70
CA LEU A 105 -19.70 12.62 -3.48
C LEU A 105 -19.67 11.65 -2.29
N ILE A 106 -18.59 11.70 -1.52
CA ILE A 106 -18.46 11.00 -0.25
C ILE A 106 -18.63 12.01 0.87
N THR A 107 -19.55 11.72 1.77
CA THR A 107 -19.71 12.45 3.03
C THR A 107 -19.63 11.47 4.18
N GLY A 108 -19.24 11.94 5.36
CA GLY A 108 -19.11 11.06 6.50
C GLY A 108 -18.94 11.78 7.82
N LYS A 109 -18.95 10.99 8.89
CA LYS A 109 -18.78 11.47 10.25
C LYS A 109 -18.12 10.42 11.12
N VAL A 110 -17.38 10.89 12.11
CA VAL A 110 -16.56 10.08 13.01
C VAL A 110 -16.91 10.47 14.44
N TYR A 111 -17.23 9.46 15.25
CA TYR A 111 -17.51 9.60 16.67
C TYR A 111 -16.68 8.63 17.47
N ARG A 112 -16.32 9.04 18.69
CA ARG A 112 -15.81 8.13 19.71
C ARG A 112 -16.98 7.75 20.60
N GLU A 113 -17.26 6.45 20.68
CA GLU A 113 -18.27 5.89 21.55
C GLU A 113 -17.80 5.91 23.00
N THR A 114 -18.74 5.80 23.95
CA THR A 114 -18.44 5.81 25.39
C THR A 114 -17.60 4.60 25.83
N ASP A 115 -17.64 3.51 25.07
CA ASP A 115 -16.83 2.30 25.27
C ASP A 115 -15.40 2.41 24.71
N GLY A 116 -15.03 3.57 24.15
CA GLY A 116 -13.70 3.84 23.59
C GLY A 116 -13.52 3.41 22.13
N ARG A 117 -14.53 2.79 21.50
CA ARG A 117 -14.48 2.44 20.08
C ARG A 117 -14.72 3.66 19.20
N LEU A 118 -14.13 3.64 18.02
CA LEU A 118 -14.38 4.58 16.95
C LEU A 118 -15.57 4.09 16.10
N LYS A 119 -16.55 4.96 15.93
CA LYS A 119 -17.67 4.79 15.01
C LYS A 119 -17.49 5.71 13.81
N VAL A 120 -17.39 5.11 12.62
CA VAL A 120 -17.26 5.85 11.36
C VAL A 120 -18.47 5.57 10.50
N GLU A 121 -19.20 6.61 10.11
CA GLU A 121 -20.32 6.51 9.20
C GLU A 121 -20.00 7.26 7.90
N PHE A 122 -20.36 6.68 6.76
CA PHE A 122 -20.20 7.34 5.48
C PHE A 122 -21.44 7.18 4.60
N ARG A 123 -21.55 8.05 3.61
CA ARG A 123 -22.51 8.00 2.52
C ARG A 123 -21.78 8.25 1.21
N LEU A 124 -22.13 7.44 0.21
CA LEU A 124 -21.77 7.64 -1.18
C LEU A 124 -23.01 8.12 -1.93
N TRP A 125 -22.88 9.27 -2.56
CA TRP A 125 -23.93 9.93 -3.33
C TRP A 125 -23.60 9.94 -4.81
N ASP A 126 -24.61 9.68 -5.64
CA ASP A 126 -24.63 9.92 -7.07
C ASP A 126 -25.07 11.37 -7.30
N VAL A 127 -24.14 12.24 -7.70
CA VAL A 127 -24.43 13.67 -7.92
C VAL A 127 -25.26 13.87 -9.19
N VAL A 128 -25.04 13.03 -10.20
CA VAL A 128 -25.73 13.12 -11.49
C VAL A 128 -27.16 12.58 -11.37
N GLY A 129 -27.29 11.38 -10.79
CA GLY A 129 -28.56 10.71 -10.53
C GLY A 129 -29.31 11.21 -9.30
N LYS A 130 -28.72 12.14 -8.53
CA LYS A 130 -29.32 12.80 -7.35
C LYS A 130 -29.85 11.83 -6.29
N ARG A 131 -29.09 10.79 -6.00
CA ARG A 131 -29.52 9.71 -5.09
C ARG A 131 -28.38 9.21 -4.23
N GLN A 132 -28.71 8.58 -3.11
CA GLN A 132 -27.74 7.82 -2.32
C GLN A 132 -27.47 6.47 -2.99
N ILE A 133 -26.20 6.13 -3.21
CA ILE A 133 -25.78 4.81 -3.69
C ILE A 133 -25.61 3.85 -2.51
N LYS A 134 -24.92 4.30 -1.46
CA LYS A 134 -24.55 3.45 -0.32
C LYS A 134 -24.42 4.28 0.95
N GLY A 135 -24.79 3.69 2.08
CA GLY A 135 -24.51 4.22 3.41
C GLY A 135 -24.20 3.08 4.35
N GLN A 136 -23.14 3.23 5.14
CA GLN A 136 -22.71 2.19 6.08
C GLN A 136 -22.03 2.82 7.30
N ARG A 137 -21.93 2.03 8.36
CA ARG A 137 -21.25 2.36 9.59
C ARG A 137 -20.28 1.25 9.97
N PHE A 138 -19.13 1.63 10.50
CA PHE A 138 -18.11 0.74 11.00
C PHE A 138 -17.83 1.05 12.47
N TYR A 139 -17.53 0.01 13.23
CA TYR A 139 -17.06 0.10 14.59
C TYR A 139 -15.68 -0.54 14.66
N THR A 140 -14.72 0.17 15.22
CA THR A 140 -13.35 -0.32 15.33
C THR A 140 -12.68 0.24 16.57
N ALA A 141 -11.58 -0.37 17.01
CA ALA A 141 -10.69 0.27 17.95
C ALA A 141 -9.99 1.48 17.30
N THR A 142 -9.69 2.52 18.08
CA THR A 142 -9.26 3.85 17.58
C THR A 142 -7.98 3.78 16.76
N GLU A 143 -7.05 2.91 17.13
CA GLU A 143 -5.77 2.68 16.45
C GLU A 143 -5.93 2.07 15.05
N ARG A 144 -7.06 1.42 14.76
CA ARG A 144 -7.35 0.77 13.47
C ARG A 144 -8.13 1.68 12.50
N TRP A 145 -8.14 2.99 12.71
CA TRP A 145 -8.90 3.95 11.90
C TRP A 145 -8.52 3.91 10.40
N ARG A 146 -7.22 3.71 10.08
CA ARG A 146 -6.74 3.63 8.68
C ARG A 146 -7.39 2.47 7.94
N ARG A 147 -7.50 1.32 8.61
CA ARG A 147 -8.15 0.14 8.06
C ARG A 147 -9.59 0.44 7.64
N VAL A 148 -10.33 1.19 8.48
CA VAL A 148 -11.70 1.60 8.15
C VAL A 148 -11.73 2.52 6.93
N ALA A 149 -10.76 3.43 6.77
CA ALA A 149 -10.67 4.26 5.58
C ALA A 149 -10.48 3.41 4.30
N HIS A 150 -9.58 2.43 4.33
CA HIS A 150 -9.37 1.48 3.23
C HIS A 150 -10.64 0.66 2.92
N MET A 151 -11.34 0.17 3.94
CA MET A 151 -12.61 -0.54 3.76
C MET A 151 -13.70 0.35 3.14
N ILE A 152 -13.75 1.64 3.49
CA ILE A 152 -14.67 2.60 2.87
C ILE A 152 -14.30 2.80 1.39
N ALA A 153 -13.01 2.95 1.08
CA ALA A 153 -12.55 3.03 -0.31
C ALA A 153 -12.92 1.77 -1.11
N ASP A 154 -12.81 0.58 -0.52
CA ASP A 154 -13.21 -0.69 -1.14
C ASP A 154 -14.72 -0.73 -1.45
N GLU A 155 -15.56 -0.27 -0.52
CA GLU A 155 -17.01 -0.18 -0.74
C GLU A 155 -17.35 0.84 -1.85
N ILE A 156 -16.68 1.99 -1.88
CA ILE A 156 -16.89 3.00 -2.93
C ILE A 156 -16.47 2.45 -4.29
N TYR A 157 -15.26 1.89 -4.37
CA TYR A 157 -14.73 1.26 -5.57
C TYR A 157 -15.71 0.22 -6.09
N SER A 158 -16.12 -0.72 -5.23
CA SER A 158 -17.01 -1.80 -5.65
C SER A 158 -18.39 -1.33 -6.11
N LYS A 159 -18.95 -0.30 -5.48
CA LYS A 159 -20.24 0.25 -5.91
C LYS A 159 -20.17 1.03 -7.21
N MET A 160 -19.03 1.63 -7.53
CA MET A 160 -18.83 2.44 -8.72
C MET A 160 -18.34 1.61 -9.93
N THR A 161 -17.54 0.57 -9.69
CA THR A 161 -16.91 -0.25 -10.76
C THR A 161 -17.56 -1.62 -10.94
N GLY A 162 -18.25 -2.14 -9.91
CA GLY A 162 -18.77 -3.51 -9.89
C GLY A 162 -17.72 -4.58 -9.54
N GLU A 163 -16.46 -4.18 -9.33
CA GLU A 163 -15.36 -5.07 -8.98
C GLU A 163 -15.12 -5.11 -7.47
N LYS A 164 -14.31 -6.05 -6.97
CA LYS A 164 -13.93 -6.08 -5.56
C LYS A 164 -12.75 -5.13 -5.31
N GLY A 165 -12.85 -4.25 -4.31
CA GLY A 165 -11.74 -3.42 -3.87
C GLY A 165 -10.59 -4.22 -3.24
N TYR A 166 -9.39 -3.64 -3.26
CA TYR A 166 -8.14 -4.23 -2.77
C TYR A 166 -7.36 -3.30 -1.83
N PHE A 167 -7.96 -2.22 -1.34
CA PHE A 167 -7.29 -1.24 -0.49
C PHE A 167 -7.09 -1.73 0.95
N ASP A 168 -7.99 -2.58 1.51
CA ASP A 168 -7.76 -3.21 2.84
C ASP A 168 -6.78 -4.41 2.77
N THR A 169 -5.89 -4.44 1.77
CA THR A 169 -4.88 -5.51 1.65
C THR A 169 -3.55 -5.12 2.28
N ARG A 170 -2.74 -6.13 2.61
CA ARG A 170 -1.41 -5.95 3.19
C ARG A 170 -0.38 -6.72 2.41
N ILE A 171 0.85 -6.22 2.41
CA ILE A 171 2.00 -6.81 1.74
C ILE A 171 2.93 -7.37 2.81
N VAL A 172 3.35 -8.63 2.63
CA VAL A 172 4.38 -9.28 3.45
C VAL A 172 5.63 -9.44 2.60
N PHE A 173 6.78 -9.07 3.15
CA PHE A 173 8.06 -9.14 2.46
C PHE A 173 9.21 -9.42 3.43
N ILE A 174 10.38 -9.71 2.86
CA ILE A 174 11.63 -9.81 3.61
C ILE A 174 12.41 -8.53 3.39
N ASP A 175 12.63 -7.79 4.46
CA ASP A 175 13.53 -6.64 4.48
C ASP A 175 14.97 -7.13 4.70
N GLU A 176 15.91 -6.69 3.86
CA GLU A 176 17.32 -7.09 3.90
C GLU A 176 18.21 -5.87 4.13
N THR A 177 18.95 -5.87 5.24
CA THR A 177 19.85 -4.79 5.64
C THR A 177 21.25 -5.32 5.99
N GLY A 178 22.24 -4.43 6.18
CA GLY A 178 23.64 -4.80 6.48
C GLY A 178 24.49 -5.03 5.22
N PRO A 179 25.81 -5.32 5.32
CA PRO A 179 26.69 -5.58 4.18
C PRO A 179 26.50 -7.00 3.60
N HIS A 180 26.97 -7.26 2.38
CA HIS A 180 26.72 -8.52 1.65
C HIS A 180 27.10 -9.79 2.43
N ASN A 181 28.15 -9.72 3.26
CA ASN A 181 28.65 -10.83 4.09
C ASN A 181 27.98 -10.93 5.47
N ALA A 182 27.12 -9.98 5.85
CA ALA A 182 26.43 -9.97 7.15
C ALA A 182 25.02 -9.38 6.99
N ARG A 183 24.22 -9.98 6.10
CA ARG A 183 22.85 -9.55 5.85
C ARG A 183 21.93 -9.95 6.99
N ILE A 184 21.14 -9.00 7.47
CA ILE A 184 20.05 -9.22 8.42
C ILE A 184 18.76 -9.26 7.60
N LYS A 185 18.08 -10.40 7.61
CA LYS A 185 16.77 -10.58 6.96
C LYS A 185 15.67 -10.54 8.00
N ARG A 186 14.68 -9.66 7.83
CA ARG A 186 13.52 -9.55 8.71
C ARG A 186 12.24 -9.74 7.93
N LEU A 187 11.33 -10.53 8.49
CA LEU A 187 9.94 -10.58 8.06
C LEU A 187 9.27 -9.26 8.43
N ALA A 188 8.72 -8.58 7.42
CA ALA A 188 8.04 -7.31 7.58
C ALA A 188 6.68 -7.33 6.86
N MET A 189 5.77 -6.49 7.34
CA MET A 189 4.47 -6.26 6.74
C MET A 189 4.18 -4.77 6.66
N MET A 190 3.46 -4.36 5.62
CA MET A 190 2.88 -3.02 5.49
C MET A 190 1.52 -3.08 4.80
N ASP A 191 0.75 -2.00 4.86
CA ASP A 191 -0.47 -1.84 4.07
C ASP A 191 -0.14 -1.76 2.57
N GLN A 192 -1.12 -1.98 1.69
CA GLN A 192 -0.88 -1.94 0.23
C GLN A 192 -0.33 -0.59 -0.25
N ASP A 193 -0.57 0.48 0.50
CA ASP A 193 -0.08 1.82 0.22
C ASP A 193 1.28 2.16 0.85
N GLY A 194 1.93 1.17 1.48
CA GLY A 194 3.25 1.31 2.10
C GLY A 194 3.23 1.90 3.51
N ALA A 195 2.06 2.24 4.05
CA ALA A 195 1.94 2.69 5.43
C ALA A 195 2.00 1.51 6.43
N ASN A 196 2.10 1.84 7.72
CA ASN A 196 2.03 0.86 8.82
C ASN A 196 3.05 -0.29 8.69
N LEU A 197 4.32 0.05 8.41
CA LEU A 197 5.41 -0.92 8.42
C LEU A 197 5.60 -1.52 9.82
N ILE A 198 5.48 -2.83 9.94
CA ILE A 198 5.65 -3.61 11.17
C ILE A 198 6.64 -4.75 10.88
N TYR A 199 7.64 -4.90 11.75
CA TYR A 199 8.53 -6.06 11.73
C TYR A 199 7.94 -7.18 12.58
N LEU A 200 7.83 -8.37 11.98
CA LEU A 200 7.26 -9.58 12.62
C LEU A 200 8.35 -10.52 13.14
N SER A 201 9.61 -10.22 12.82
CA SER A 201 10.80 -10.93 13.30
C SER A 201 11.92 -9.93 13.61
N GLU A 202 12.76 -10.25 14.58
CA GLU A 202 13.86 -9.39 15.03
C GLU A 202 15.09 -9.41 14.10
N GLY A 203 15.23 -10.47 13.29
CA GLY A 203 16.37 -10.68 12.39
C GLY A 203 17.53 -11.47 13.00
N ASN A 204 17.28 -12.17 14.11
CA ASN A 204 18.19 -13.14 14.73
C ASN A 204 18.18 -14.52 14.05
N GLU A 205 17.18 -14.77 13.19
CA GLU A 205 16.97 -15.97 12.39
C GLU A 205 16.96 -15.57 10.90
N LEU A 206 17.43 -16.46 10.03
CA LEU A 206 17.35 -16.22 8.58
C LEU A 206 15.95 -16.56 8.10
N VAL A 207 15.11 -15.55 7.89
CA VAL A 207 13.73 -15.72 7.42
C VAL A 207 13.63 -15.63 5.90
N LEU A 208 12.91 -16.57 5.28
CA LEU A 208 12.76 -16.71 3.84
C LEU A 208 11.32 -17.04 3.42
N THR A 209 11.03 -16.73 2.15
CA THR A 209 9.85 -17.18 1.41
C THR A 209 8.51 -17.00 2.15
N PRO A 210 8.16 -15.77 2.57
CA PRO A 210 6.89 -15.56 3.24
C PRO A 210 5.72 -15.79 2.28
N ARG A 211 4.64 -16.33 2.82
CA ARG A 211 3.35 -16.48 2.17
C ARG A 211 2.26 -16.00 3.09
N PHE A 212 1.39 -15.16 2.58
CA PHE A 212 0.23 -14.67 3.29
C PHE A 212 -0.97 -15.59 3.01
N SER A 213 -1.70 -15.98 4.06
CA SER A 213 -2.93 -16.74 3.91
C SER A 213 -4.04 -15.84 3.37
N PRO A 214 -4.70 -16.18 2.25
CA PRO A 214 -5.74 -15.33 1.66
C PRO A 214 -7.04 -15.29 2.48
N LYS A 215 -7.20 -16.17 3.48
CA LYS A 215 -8.43 -16.32 4.28
C LYS A 215 -8.25 -16.04 5.77
N ARG A 216 -7.04 -16.23 6.30
CA ARG A 216 -6.72 -16.03 7.71
C ARG A 216 -5.60 -15.00 7.80
N GLN A 217 -5.61 -14.14 8.80
CA GLN A 217 -4.54 -13.14 9.03
C GLN A 217 -3.27 -13.84 9.55
N GLU A 218 -2.73 -14.74 8.74
CA GLU A 218 -1.68 -15.70 9.06
C GLU A 218 -0.60 -15.66 7.98
N ILE A 219 0.64 -15.85 8.39
CA ILE A 219 1.80 -15.86 7.51
C ILE A 219 2.55 -17.16 7.73
N THR A 220 2.87 -17.85 6.64
CA THR A 220 3.82 -18.96 6.68
C THR A 220 5.15 -18.51 6.12
N TYR A 221 6.23 -18.89 6.78
CA TYR A 221 7.58 -18.60 6.34
C TYR A 221 8.55 -19.68 6.81
N MET A 222 9.69 -19.74 6.14
CA MET A 222 10.80 -20.59 6.55
C MET A 222 11.77 -19.75 7.38
N ALA A 223 12.27 -20.30 8.47
CA ALA A 223 13.35 -19.69 9.23
C ALA A 223 14.45 -20.72 9.51
N TYR A 224 15.72 -20.30 9.37
CA TYR A 224 16.85 -21.10 9.80
C TYR A 224 17.29 -20.63 11.19
N ASP A 225 17.41 -21.60 12.10
CA ASP A 225 18.02 -21.37 13.39
C ASP A 225 19.54 -21.15 13.28
N LYS A 226 20.19 -20.88 14.42
CA LYS A 226 21.66 -20.69 14.48
C LYS A 226 22.45 -21.91 14.01
N ASN A 227 21.87 -23.11 14.06
CA ASN A 227 22.47 -24.36 13.64
C ASN A 227 22.20 -24.66 12.15
N LYS A 228 21.57 -23.73 11.42
CA LYS A 228 21.16 -23.85 10.01
C LYS A 228 20.12 -24.96 9.78
N THR A 229 19.33 -25.28 10.80
CA THR A 229 18.18 -26.18 10.64
C THR A 229 16.99 -25.40 10.10
N PRO A 230 16.36 -25.83 8.99
CA PRO A 230 15.18 -25.17 8.45
C PRO A 230 13.92 -25.55 9.23
N HIS A 231 13.18 -24.53 9.67
CA HIS A 231 11.89 -24.67 10.34
C HIS A 231 10.82 -23.93 9.53
N VAL A 232 9.62 -24.52 9.44
CA VAL A 232 8.46 -23.85 8.84
C VAL A 232 7.55 -23.35 9.96
N TYR A 233 7.31 -22.05 9.98
CA TYR A 233 6.46 -21.40 10.98
C TYR A 233 5.16 -20.93 10.35
N LEU A 234 4.07 -21.06 11.11
CA LEU A 234 2.84 -20.31 10.92
C LEU A 234 2.79 -19.21 11.99
N GLN A 235 2.64 -17.96 11.59
CA GLN A 235 2.52 -16.84 12.51
C GLN A 235 1.18 -16.14 12.36
N GLN A 236 0.44 -16.04 13.46
CA GLN A 236 -0.79 -15.26 13.53
C GLN A 236 -0.45 -13.79 13.74
N MET A 237 -1.07 -12.91 12.95
CA MET A 237 -0.69 -11.50 12.93
C MET A 237 -1.31 -10.67 14.04
N GLU A 238 -2.49 -11.07 14.55
CA GLU A 238 -3.19 -10.29 15.57
C GLU A 238 -2.49 -10.37 16.94
N ILE A 239 -1.91 -11.53 17.24
CA ILE A 239 -1.26 -11.83 18.53
C ILE A 239 0.25 -12.04 18.41
N GLY A 240 0.79 -12.13 17.19
CA GLY A 240 2.21 -12.40 16.94
C GLY A 240 2.66 -13.83 17.26
N GLN A 241 1.72 -14.72 17.65
CA GLN A 241 2.02 -16.09 18.04
C GLN A 241 2.59 -16.87 16.86
N ARG A 242 3.73 -17.55 17.10
CA ARG A 242 4.39 -18.47 16.17
C ARG A 242 4.08 -19.91 16.55
N GLU A 243 3.67 -20.69 15.58
CA GLU A 243 3.48 -22.14 15.66
C GLU A 243 4.48 -22.82 14.74
N LEU A 244 5.22 -23.81 15.26
CA LEU A 244 6.09 -24.65 14.45
C LEU A 244 5.24 -25.71 13.74
N LEU A 245 5.19 -25.66 12.41
CA LEU A 245 4.46 -26.63 11.60
C LEU A 245 5.27 -27.90 11.34
N GLY A 246 6.60 -27.78 11.35
CA GLY A 246 7.49 -28.91 11.17
C GLY A 246 8.94 -28.49 10.90
N THR A 247 9.81 -29.48 11.08
CA THR A 247 11.24 -29.43 10.75
C THR A 247 11.45 -30.50 9.68
N PHE A 248 12.09 -30.15 8.57
CA PHE A 248 12.24 -31.06 7.44
C PHE A 248 13.71 -31.12 7.03
N ASP A 249 14.31 -32.30 7.20
CA ASP A 249 15.68 -32.55 6.74
C ASP A 249 15.73 -32.42 5.20
N ASN A 250 16.75 -31.71 4.68
CA ASN A 250 16.98 -31.46 3.25
C ASN A 250 15.88 -30.67 2.48
N MET A 251 15.20 -29.71 3.11
CA MET A 251 14.19 -28.90 2.40
C MET A 251 14.79 -27.87 1.43
N THR A 252 14.35 -27.87 0.16
CA THR A 252 14.69 -26.84 -0.85
C THR A 252 13.47 -26.05 -1.37
N ILE A 253 12.28 -26.24 -0.78
CA ILE A 253 11.01 -25.76 -1.35
C ILE A 253 10.33 -24.75 -0.42
N ALA A 254 9.80 -23.67 -1.01
CA ALA A 254 9.02 -22.65 -0.33
C ALA A 254 7.63 -23.18 0.06
N PRO A 255 7.17 -23.01 1.31
CA PRO A 255 5.82 -23.41 1.70
C PRO A 255 4.78 -22.65 0.86
N ALA A 256 3.63 -23.26 0.57
CA ALA A 256 2.52 -22.63 -0.15
C ALA A 256 1.17 -22.93 0.49
N PHE A 257 0.29 -21.93 0.51
CA PHE A 257 -1.11 -22.12 0.88
C PHE A 257 -1.91 -22.54 -0.35
N LEU A 258 -2.63 -23.66 -0.25
CA LEU A 258 -3.64 -24.03 -1.24
C LEU A 258 -4.89 -23.13 -1.06
N LEU A 259 -5.45 -22.63 -2.18
CA LEU A 259 -6.66 -21.79 -2.24
C LEU A 259 -7.88 -22.40 -1.51
N MET A 260 -7.88 -23.73 -1.29
CA MET A 260 -8.91 -24.48 -0.55
C MET A 260 -8.65 -24.69 0.96
N GLY A 261 -7.68 -23.99 1.55
CA GLY A 261 -7.74 -23.56 2.95
C GLY A 261 -7.73 -24.63 4.05
N LYS A 262 -7.08 -25.79 3.86
CA LYS A 262 -6.93 -26.75 4.97
C LYS A 262 -5.60 -27.51 5.08
N ARG A 263 -4.67 -27.36 4.14
CA ARG A 263 -3.36 -28.02 4.20
C ARG A 263 -2.26 -27.13 3.65
N LEU A 264 -1.14 -27.14 4.35
CA LEU A 264 0.16 -26.66 3.87
C LEU A 264 0.79 -27.80 3.06
N SER A 265 1.34 -27.47 1.90
CA SER A 265 2.13 -28.38 1.06
C SER A 265 3.61 -28.08 1.20
#